data_AF-Q1QKD5-F1
#
_entry.id   AF-Q1QKD5-F1
#
_cell.length_a   1.000
_cell.length_b   1.000
_cell.length_c   1.000
_cell.angle_alpha   90.00
_cell.angle_beta   90.00
_cell.angle_gamma   90.00
#
_symmetry.space_group_name_H-M   'P 1'
#
loop_
_entity.id
_entity.type
_entity.pdbx_description
1 polymer ?
#
loop_
_entity_poly.entity_id
_entity_poly.type
_entity_poly.pdbx_seq_one_letter_code
_entity_poly.pdbx_strand_id
1 'polypeptide(L)' 'MDEECHYEELSLNNAKAVLSAPVDRAVAGEPTIITRHGREEAILVSFEEWERMSKAPSFTDLPLAFPAS' A
#
# COMPACT_ATOMS: atom_id res chain seq x y z
N MET A 1 -19.40 7.72 7.97
CA MET A 1 -19.05 6.32 8.23
C MET A 1 -17.57 6.27 7.98
N ASP A 2 -16.80 6.38 9.05
CA ASP A 2 -15.36 6.23 9.00
C ASP A 2 -15.09 4.79 8.54
N GLU A 3 -14.80 4.65 7.25
CA GLU A 3 -14.27 3.41 6.70
C GLU A 3 -12.84 3.36 7.24
N GLU A 4 -12.71 2.86 8.46
CA GLU A 4 -11.44 2.52 9.07
C GLU A 4 -10.79 1.54 8.10
N CYS A 5 -9.83 2.02 7.31
CA CYS A 5 -9.12 1.23 6.32
C CYS A 5 -8.53 0.02 7.05
N HIS A 6 -9.20 -1.13 6.96
CA HIS A 6 -8.84 -2.34 7.67
C HIS A 6 -7.66 -2.98 6.94
N TYR A 7 -6.46 -2.51 7.23
CA TYR A 7 -5.23 -3.15 6.78
C TYR A 7 -4.79 -4.17 7.84
N GLU A 8 -4.35 -5.34 7.39
CA GLU A 8 -3.76 -6.31 8.32
C GLU A 8 -2.28 -6.00 8.52
N GLU A 9 -1.80 -6.07 9.76
CA GLU A 9 -0.38 -6.04 10.07
C GLU A 9 0.20 -7.45 10.22
N LEU A 10 1.24 -7.75 9.45
CA LEU A 10 1.92 -9.04 9.45
C LEU A 10 3.41 -8.86 9.70
N SER A 11 3.94 -9.46 10.77
CA SER A 11 5.38 -9.41 11.00
C SER A 11 6.15 -10.12 9.88
N LEU A 12 7.32 -9.60 9.50
CA LEU A 12 8.15 -10.16 8.43
C LEU A 12 8.57 -11.61 8.69
N ASN A 13 8.69 -12.01 9.96
CA ASN A 13 8.98 -13.40 10.31
C ASN A 13 7.81 -14.32 9.93
N ASN A 14 6.58 -13.91 10.27
CA ASN A 14 5.38 -14.67 9.95
C ASN A 14 5.09 -14.64 8.43
N ALA A 15 5.28 -13.49 7.77
CA ALA A 15 5.09 -13.35 6.32
C ALA A 15 5.89 -14.37 5.50
N LYS A 16 7.09 -14.77 5.95
CA LYS A 16 7.91 -15.79 5.29
C LYS A 16 7.30 -17.19 5.35
N ALA A 17 6.52 -17.49 6.39
CA ALA A 17 5.92 -18.79 6.61
C ALA A 17 4.55 -18.93 5.92
N VAL A 18 3.80 -17.81 5.78
CA VAL A 18 2.41 -17.83 5.31
C VAL A 18 2.15 -16.91 4.12
N LEU A 19 3.13 -16.66 3.25
CA LEU A 19 3.08 -15.65 2.19
C LEU A 19 1.89 -15.77 1.22
N SER A 20 1.36 -16.98 0.98
CA SER A 20 0.25 -17.18 0.03
C SER A 20 -1.02 -16.42 0.42
N ALA A 21 -1.41 -16.48 1.70
CA ALA A 21 -2.64 -15.83 2.19
C ALA A 21 -2.66 -14.29 2.05
N PRO A 22 -1.62 -13.53 2.44
CA PRO A 22 -1.58 -12.08 2.20
C PRO A 22 -1.47 -11.74 0.71
N VAL A 23 -0.90 -12.61 -0.14
CA VAL A 23 -0.92 -12.40 -1.60
C VAL A 23 -2.35 -12.52 -2.16
N ASP A 24 -3.11 -13.55 -1.76
CA ASP A 24 -4.50 -13.72 -2.20
C ASP A 24 -5.37 -12.51 -1.81
N ARG A 25 -5.18 -11.99 -0.60
CA ARG A 25 -5.84 -10.77 -0.13
C ARG A 25 -5.42 -9.52 -0.90
N ALA A 26 -4.13 -9.36 -1.15
CA ALA A 26 -3.63 -8.25 -1.95
C ALA A 26 -4.28 -8.24 -3.35
N VAL A 27 -4.43 -9.41 -3.98
CA VAL A 27 -5.15 -9.58 -5.25
C VAL A 27 -6.65 -9.28 -5.12
N ALA A 28 -7.27 -9.59 -3.98
CA ALA A 28 -8.65 -9.21 -3.67
C ALA A 28 -8.84 -7.71 -3.37
N GLY A 29 -7.75 -6.93 -3.32
CA GLY A 29 -7.78 -5.49 -3.03
C GLY A 29 -7.60 -5.14 -1.56
N GLU A 30 -7.26 -6.12 -0.71
CA GLU A 30 -7.01 -5.92 0.72
C GLU A 30 -5.50 -5.76 0.98
N PRO A 31 -5.02 -4.55 1.31
CA PRO A 31 -3.61 -4.32 1.59
C PRO A 31 -3.16 -4.97 2.90
N THR A 32 -1.93 -5.47 2.94
CA THR A 32 -1.30 -6.01 4.15
C THR A 32 -0.02 -5.24 4.46
N ILE A 33 0.10 -4.66 5.65
CA ILE A 33 1.32 -4.00 6.11
C ILE A 33 2.27 -5.05 6.69
N ILE A 34 3.49 -5.08 6.18
CA ILE A 34 4.57 -5.92 6.71
C ILE A 34 5.35 -5.11 7.76
N THR A 35 5.35 -5.61 8.99
CA THR A 35 6.07 -4.99 10.10
C THR A 35 7.34 -5.75 10.46
N ARG A 36 8.37 -5.06 10.94
CA ARG A 36 9.56 -5.68 11.53
C ARG A 36 9.99 -4.86 12.75
N HIS A 37 10.25 -5.56 13.85
CA HIS A 37 10.56 -4.95 15.15
C HIS A 37 9.52 -3.89 15.59
N GLY A 38 8.25 -4.10 15.26
CA GLY A 38 7.15 -3.19 15.59
C GLY A 38 7.10 -1.91 14.74
N ARG A 39 7.83 -1.87 13.62
CA ARG A 39 7.80 -0.76 12.65
C ARG A 39 7.23 -1.24 11.33
N GLU A 40 6.42 -0.42 10.70
CA GLU A 40 5.91 -0.62 9.35
C GLU A 40 7.09 -0.47 8.38
N GLU A 41 7.40 -1.53 7.62
CA GLU A 41 8.56 -1.53 6.70
C GLU A 41 8.16 -1.68 5.23
N ALA A 42 7.07 -2.39 4.95
CA ALA A 42 6.57 -2.56 3.60
C ALA A 42 5.05 -2.72 3.61
N ILE A 43 4.43 -2.53 2.45
CA ILE A 43 3.03 -2.86 2.22
C ILE A 43 2.95 -3.83 1.03
N LEU A 44 2.09 -4.84 1.14
CA LEU A 44 1.75 -5.76 0.08
C LEU A 44 0.40 -5.35 -0.51
N VAL A 45 0.40 -5.10 -1.81
CA VAL A 45 -0.77 -4.75 -2.63
C VAL A 45 -0.71 -5.56 -3.93
N SER A 46 -1.83 -5.65 -4.65
CA SER A 46 -1.80 -6.27 -5.98
C SER A 46 -0.88 -5.48 -6.92
N PHE A 47 -0.35 -6.17 -7.92
CA PHE A 47 0.45 -5.52 -8.96
C PHE A 47 -0.34 -4.44 -9.71
N GLU A 48 -1.63 -4.69 -9.98
CA GLU A 48 -2.51 -3.72 -10.64
C GLU A 48 -2.67 -2.45 -9.80
N GLU A 49 -2.85 -2.59 -8.48
CA GLU A 49 -2.97 -1.45 -7.59
C GLU A 49 -1.67 -0.67 -7.48
N TRP A 50 -0.53 -1.36 -7.38
CA TRP A 50 0.78 -0.73 -7.46
C TRP A 50 0.98 0.04 -8.78
N GLU A 51 0.55 -0.53 -9.90
CA GLU A 51 0.67 0.10 -11.20
C GLU A 51 -0.19 1.36 -11.31
N ARG A 52 -1.43 1.34 -10.79
CA ARG A 52 -2.31 2.52 -10.70
C ARG A 52 -1.70 3.62 -9.85
N MET A 53 -1.18 3.29 -8.68
CA MET A 53 -0.53 4.26 -7.77
C MET A 53 0.76 4.83 -8.39
N SER A 54 1.55 4.00 -9.07
CA SER A 54 2.82 4.43 -9.68
C SER A 54 2.62 5.34 -10.90
N LYS A 55 1.48 5.22 -11.57
CA LYS A 55 1.10 6.08 -12.71
C LYS A 55 0.36 7.35 -12.30
N ALA A 56 -0.03 7.49 -11.02
CA ALA A 56 -0.66 8.70 -10.54
C ALA A 56 0.33 9.87 -10.71
N PRO A 57 -0.09 11.00 -11.32
CA PRO A 57 0.78 12.15 -11.48
C PRO A 57 1.31 12.57 -10.12
N SER A 58 2.63 12.71 -10.03
CA SER A 58 3.25 13.21 -8.83
C SER A 58 2.89 14.68 -8.64
N PHE A 59 2.96 15.18 -7.41
CA PHE A 59 2.78 16.62 -7.15
C PHE A 59 3.75 17.48 -7.98
N THR A 60 4.91 16.94 -8.38
CA THR A 60 5.88 17.62 -9.24
C THR A 60 5.50 17.65 -10.73
N ASP A 61 4.55 16.83 -11.17
CA ASP A 61 4.02 16.83 -12.54
C ASP A 61 2.88 17.83 -12.74
N LEU A 62 2.42 18.46 -11.66
CA LEU A 62 1.51 19.59 -11.75
C LEU A 62 2.33 20.82 -12.16
N PRO A 63 2.14 21.39 -13.36
CA PRO A 63 2.65 22.73 -13.61
C PRO A 63 2.06 23.63 -12.53
N LEU A 64 2.93 24.31 -11.77
CA LEU A 64 2.60 25.37 -10.82
C LEU A 64 1.98 26.56 -11.57
N ALA A 65 0.83 26.36 -12.20
CA ALA A 65 -0.03 27.43 -12.69
C ALA A 65 -0.84 27.96 -11.50
N PHE A 66 -0.14 28.40 -10.45
CA PHE A 66 -0.72 29.29 -9.46
C PHE A 66 -0.42 30.72 -9.91
N PRO A 67 -1.37 31.44 -10.53
CA PRO A 67 -1.22 32.87 -10.70
C PRO A 67 -1.28 33.49 -9.30
N ALA A 68 -0.14 33.95 -8.80
CA ALA A 68 -0.13 34.93 -7.72
C ALA A 68 -0.89 36.15 -8.23
N SER A 69 -2.12 36.32 -7.75
CA SER A 69 -2.94 37.52 -7.98
C SER A 69 -2.67 38.53 -6.89
#